data_AF-A0A7J7NDZ0-F1
#
_entry.id   AF-A0A7J7NDZ0-F1
#
_cell.length_a   1.000
_cell.length_b   1.000
_cell.length_c   1.000
_cell.angle_alpha   90.00
_cell.angle_beta   90.00
_cell.angle_gamma   90.00
#
_symmetry.space_group_name_H-M   'P 1'
#
loop_
_entity.id
_entity.type
_entity.pdbx_description
1 polymer ?
#
loop_
_entity_poly.entity_id
_entity_poly.type
_entity_poly.pdbx_seq_one_letter_code
_entity_poly.pdbx_strand_id
1 'polypeptide(L)'
;MRIGVRKYDWHELFPKVKNNAGAIVAVWAPIIIVYFMDTQVWYSVFCTIVGGVYGMLHHFGEIQTMGMLRSRFQSLPSAFNICLVPHPPSETDKVRSMRNVFKQRVDKSLELMVISQAPDKKKTGFAKFAQVWNQIISSYRFEDLIDNREMDLMTIPMSLELGSGLVCWPIFLLSTKFSTALSIARDFIGNDEALFKKIRKDDYMYWAVKEGFESLKHILDILIVGDREKRIVSEIMNEVEMSVSNSSLLVDFRMSELPALHIKCTKLLDLLFANKESDHDKVVKALQDVFEVVMEDIMMYGSRLWDLLNSSQSIEVDKAISLFGQVQVQPQLFASNCEKDVVLFPLPNSGSLKERIKRLLLLLTVKESAMEIPANLEARRRISFFSTSLFMDMPNAPKVRNMLSFSIMTPHYKEEVNFSMEELHSSKEGVSIIFYMQNIYPDEWKNFLERMECENWEDLKAKSKDEDLRKWASFRGQTLSRTVRGMMYYRKALKLQAFLDMAEDEDILEEYKAVELGRHRKTSPHSLSAQLDALADMKFTYVLSCQMFGAQKSSGDSHAQDIIDLMTRYPSLRVAYVEEKEEIGTRKPKKVYSSILVKAINNLDQEKFKGDSIPC
;
A
#
# COMPACT_ATOMS: atom_id res chain seq x y z
N MET A 1 -52.80 -73.76 40.04
CA MET A 1 -51.92 -73.32 38.93
C MET A 1 -52.46 -71.98 38.41
N ARG A 2 -51.55 -71.04 38.08
CA ARG A 2 -51.76 -69.74 37.38
C ARG A 2 -52.25 -68.58 38.26
N ILE A 3 -51.32 -67.96 39.00
CA ILE A 3 -50.52 -66.75 38.65
C ILE A 3 -51.37 -65.48 38.79
N GLY A 4 -51.25 -64.85 39.96
CA GLY A 4 -51.80 -63.53 40.23
C GLY A 4 -51.01 -62.45 39.50
N VAL A 5 -51.72 -61.55 38.83
CA VAL A 5 -51.18 -60.27 38.43
C VAL A 5 -51.11 -59.41 39.69
N ARG A 6 -49.88 -59.27 40.22
CA ARG A 6 -49.57 -58.31 41.29
C ARG A 6 -49.88 -56.89 40.78
N LYS A 7 -50.31 -56.05 41.71
CA LYS A 7 -50.50 -54.60 41.56
C LYS A 7 -49.39 -54.01 40.69
N TYR A 8 -49.80 -53.14 39.76
CA TYR A 8 -48.88 -52.33 38.97
C TYR A 8 -48.18 -51.36 39.93
N ASP A 9 -47.00 -51.75 40.40
CA ASP A 9 -46.14 -50.91 41.23
C ASP A 9 -45.54 -49.82 40.33
N TRP A 10 -46.13 -48.62 40.36
CA TRP A 10 -45.33 -47.44 40.09
C TRP A 10 -44.17 -47.45 41.09
N HIS A 11 -42.93 -47.33 40.62
CA HIS A 11 -41.81 -47.06 41.51
C HIS A 11 -42.07 -45.72 42.23
N GLU A 12 -42.62 -45.79 43.44
CA GLU A 12 -42.65 -44.66 44.37
C GLU A 12 -41.21 -44.32 44.74
N LEU A 13 -40.63 -43.36 44.01
CA LEU A 13 -39.28 -42.86 44.29
C LEU A 13 -39.14 -42.28 45.72
N PHE A 14 -40.25 -41.97 46.41
CA PHE A 14 -40.25 -41.44 47.78
C PHE A 14 -41.47 -41.93 48.61
N PRO A 15 -41.41 -43.10 49.27
CA PRO A 15 -42.59 -43.74 49.88
C PRO A 15 -43.01 -43.17 51.27
N LYS A 16 -42.28 -42.20 51.85
CA LYS A 16 -42.62 -41.60 53.16
C LYS A 16 -42.30 -40.10 53.26
N VAL A 17 -42.92 -39.26 52.43
CA VAL A 17 -42.80 -37.79 52.56
C VAL A 17 -44.21 -37.19 52.72
N LYS A 18 -44.45 -36.45 53.81
CA LYS A 18 -45.76 -35.80 54.09
C LYS A 18 -46.10 -34.66 53.10
N ASN A 19 -45.12 -34.17 52.34
CA ASN A 19 -45.28 -33.09 51.36
C ASN A 19 -44.84 -33.55 49.97
N ASN A 20 -45.77 -33.50 49.01
CA ASN A 20 -45.59 -33.89 47.61
C ASN A 20 -44.72 -32.92 46.78
N ALA A 21 -44.00 -32.00 47.42
CA ALA A 21 -43.23 -30.95 46.75
C ALA A 21 -42.13 -31.51 45.83
N GLY A 22 -41.45 -32.58 46.24
CA GLY A 22 -40.40 -33.21 45.41
C GLY A 22 -40.93 -33.85 44.13
N ALA A 23 -42.13 -34.44 44.17
CA ALA A 23 -42.77 -35.01 42.98
C ALA A 23 -43.26 -33.91 42.03
N ILE A 24 -43.81 -32.82 42.56
CA ILE A 24 -44.19 -31.63 41.77
C ILE A 24 -42.96 -31.04 41.09
N VAL A 25 -41.84 -30.87 41.82
CA VAL A 25 -40.57 -30.41 41.24
C VAL A 25 -40.07 -31.37 40.16
N ALA A 26 -40.12 -32.69 40.36
CA ALA A 26 -39.68 -33.66 39.35
C ALA A 26 -40.53 -33.65 38.06
N VAL A 27 -41.84 -33.36 38.18
CA VAL A 27 -42.74 -33.23 37.02
C VAL A 27 -42.56 -31.88 36.31
N TRP A 28 -42.37 -30.80 37.05
CA TRP A 28 -42.26 -29.44 36.49
C TRP A 28 -40.85 -29.06 36.07
N ALA A 29 -39.80 -29.65 36.65
CA ALA A 29 -38.41 -29.32 36.33
C ALA A 29 -38.08 -29.54 34.84
N PRO A 30 -38.48 -30.64 34.18
CA PRO A 30 -38.27 -30.81 32.74
C PRO A 30 -38.97 -29.72 31.92
N ILE A 31 -40.20 -29.33 32.29
CA ILE A 31 -40.99 -28.30 31.61
C ILE A 31 -40.31 -26.92 31.76
N ILE A 32 -39.84 -26.60 32.95
CA ILE A 32 -39.11 -25.36 33.24
C ILE A 32 -37.77 -25.34 32.48
N ILE A 33 -37.04 -26.47 32.42
CA ILE A 33 -35.79 -26.58 31.66
C ILE A 33 -36.03 -26.37 30.15
N VAL A 34 -37.10 -26.94 29.59
CA VAL A 34 -37.49 -26.69 28.20
C VAL A 34 -37.79 -25.21 27.96
N TYR A 35 -38.49 -24.55 28.88
CA TYR A 35 -38.75 -23.11 28.78
C TYR A 35 -37.47 -22.26 28.81
N PHE A 36 -36.49 -22.62 29.66
CA PHE A 36 -35.18 -21.95 29.67
C PHE A 36 -34.40 -22.19 28.37
N MET A 37 -34.41 -23.42 27.85
CA MET A 37 -33.80 -23.74 26.55
C MET A 37 -34.45 -22.96 25.41
N ASP A 38 -35.77 -22.91 25.35
CA ASP A 38 -36.50 -22.13 24.35
C ASP A 38 -36.20 -20.63 24.47
N THR A 39 -36.12 -20.10 25.69
CA THR A 39 -35.73 -18.70 25.94
C THR A 39 -34.32 -18.43 25.42
N GLN A 40 -33.37 -19.37 25.58
CA GLN A 40 -32.01 -19.25 25.05
C GLN A 40 -31.98 -19.28 23.51
N VAL A 41 -32.81 -20.11 22.87
CA VAL A 41 -32.96 -20.13 21.41
C VAL A 41 -33.51 -18.80 20.92
N TRP A 42 -34.59 -18.29 21.53
CA TRP A 42 -35.18 -17.00 21.17
C TRP A 42 -34.24 -15.81 21.43
N TYR A 43 -33.50 -15.83 22.54
CA TYR A 43 -32.46 -14.86 22.83
C TYR A 43 -31.37 -14.88 21.76
N SER A 44 -30.91 -16.07 21.35
CA SER A 44 -29.89 -16.20 20.30
C SER A 44 -30.38 -15.65 18.97
N VAL A 45 -31.62 -15.98 18.57
CA VAL A 45 -32.25 -15.45 17.35
C VAL A 45 -32.37 -13.92 17.42
N PHE A 46 -32.82 -13.38 18.55
CA PHE A 46 -32.93 -11.94 18.76
C PHE A 46 -31.56 -11.25 18.70
N CYS A 47 -30.54 -11.80 19.35
CA CYS A 47 -29.16 -11.30 19.28
C CYS A 47 -28.62 -11.32 17.85
N THR A 48 -28.91 -12.36 17.06
CA THR A 48 -28.52 -12.40 15.64
C THR A 48 -29.23 -11.31 14.83
N ILE A 49 -30.53 -11.11 15.03
CA ILE A 49 -31.30 -10.08 14.31
C ILE A 49 -30.83 -8.68 14.70
N VAL A 50 -30.79 -8.37 16.00
CA VAL A 50 -30.35 -7.06 16.50
C VAL A 50 -28.90 -6.80 16.17
N GLY A 51 -28.03 -7.80 16.32
CA GLY A 51 -26.62 -7.72 15.92
C GLY A 51 -26.46 -7.48 14.41
N GLY A 52 -27.29 -8.12 13.58
CA GLY A 52 -27.32 -7.89 12.14
C GLY A 52 -27.79 -6.48 11.76
N VAL A 53 -28.87 -6.00 12.38
CA VAL A 53 -29.38 -4.63 12.18
C VAL A 53 -28.35 -3.60 12.63
N TYR A 54 -27.75 -3.79 13.81
CA TYR A 54 -26.69 -2.93 14.33
C TYR A 54 -25.46 -2.95 13.42
N GLY A 55 -25.05 -4.13 12.94
CA GLY A 55 -23.94 -4.29 11.99
C GLY A 55 -24.16 -3.50 10.71
N MET A 56 -25.35 -3.62 10.09
CA MET A 56 -25.71 -2.86 8.89
C MET A 56 -25.73 -1.35 9.14
N LEU A 57 -26.27 -0.90 10.27
CA LEU A 57 -26.31 0.53 10.63
C LEU A 57 -24.91 1.14 10.85
N HIS A 58 -23.95 0.32 11.27
CA HIS A 58 -22.56 0.72 11.48
C HIS A 58 -21.66 0.43 10.28
N HIS A 59 -22.24 0.10 9.12
CA HIS A 59 -21.50 -0.20 7.89
C HIS A 59 -20.47 -1.33 8.07
N PHE A 60 -20.70 -2.24 9.03
CA PHE A 60 -19.83 -3.38 9.23
C PHE A 60 -19.85 -4.27 7.99
N GLY A 61 -18.68 -4.39 7.36
CA GLY A 61 -18.51 -5.20 6.16
C GLY A 61 -19.09 -4.57 4.90
N GLU A 62 -19.15 -3.23 4.78
CA GLU A 62 -19.51 -2.58 3.51
C GLU A 62 -18.48 -2.85 2.40
N ILE A 63 -17.19 -3.06 2.73
CA ILE A 63 -16.14 -3.40 1.78
C ILE A 63 -15.53 -4.76 2.14
N GLN A 64 -16.08 -5.83 1.58
CA GLN A 64 -15.57 -7.21 1.81
C GLN A 64 -14.76 -7.76 0.64
N THR A 65 -14.97 -7.22 -0.58
CA THR A 65 -14.36 -7.74 -1.81
C THR A 65 -13.58 -6.67 -2.52
N MET A 66 -12.61 -7.09 -3.33
CA MET A 66 -11.79 -6.17 -4.13
C MET A 66 -12.64 -5.37 -5.13
N GLY A 67 -13.74 -5.96 -5.63
CA GLY A 67 -14.70 -5.25 -6.47
C GLY A 67 -15.39 -4.09 -5.75
N MET A 68 -15.80 -4.30 -4.49
CA MET A 68 -16.40 -3.24 -3.66
C MET A 68 -15.37 -2.17 -3.27
N LEU A 69 -14.12 -2.56 -3.03
CA LEU A 69 -13.04 -1.59 -2.78
C LEU A 69 -12.88 -0.65 -3.97
N ARG A 70 -12.78 -1.20 -5.19
CA ARG A 70 -12.58 -0.42 -6.42
C ARG A 70 -13.70 0.60 -6.66
N SER A 71 -14.96 0.20 -6.44
CA SER A 71 -16.10 1.09 -6.65
C SER A 71 -16.15 2.24 -5.64
N ARG A 72 -15.65 2.03 -4.42
CA ARG A 72 -15.61 3.04 -3.36
C ARG A 72 -14.28 3.80 -3.28
N PHE A 73 -13.25 3.39 -4.03
CA PHE A 73 -11.90 3.93 -3.88
C PHE A 73 -11.83 5.46 -4.05
N GLN A 74 -12.62 6.05 -4.95
CA GLN A 74 -12.70 7.51 -5.11
C GLN A 74 -13.13 8.26 -3.84
N SER A 75 -13.94 7.62 -3.00
CA SER A 75 -14.40 8.18 -1.72
C SER A 75 -13.46 7.87 -0.55
N LEU A 76 -12.43 7.06 -0.77
CA LEU A 76 -11.49 6.66 0.27
C LEU A 76 -10.59 7.82 0.75
N PRO A 77 -10.02 8.67 -0.13
CA PRO A 77 -9.24 9.83 0.30
C PRO A 77 -10.06 10.81 1.15
N SER A 78 -11.33 11.03 0.81
CA SER A 78 -12.18 11.94 1.59
C SER A 78 -12.56 11.33 2.94
N ALA A 79 -12.89 10.04 3.00
CA ALA A 79 -13.11 9.33 4.26
C ALA A 79 -11.85 9.33 5.15
N PHE A 80 -10.67 9.14 4.56
CA PHE A 80 -9.39 9.24 5.25
C PHE A 80 -9.18 10.61 5.89
N ASN A 81 -9.43 11.69 5.15
CA ASN A 81 -9.25 13.04 5.67
C ASN A 81 -10.17 13.33 6.86
N ILE A 82 -11.44 12.91 6.79
CA ILE A 82 -12.40 13.12 7.87
C ILE A 82 -11.98 12.35 9.13
N CYS A 83 -11.55 11.09 8.97
CA CYS A 83 -11.30 10.21 10.13
C CYS A 83 -9.89 10.41 10.74
N LEU A 84 -8.87 10.63 9.91
CA LEU A 84 -7.46 10.52 10.33
C LEU A 84 -6.65 11.82 10.21
N VAL A 85 -7.16 12.86 9.52
CA VAL A 85 -6.47 14.16 9.43
C VAL A 85 -7.10 15.13 10.43
N PRO A 86 -6.31 15.66 11.40
CA PRO A 86 -6.86 16.58 12.40
C PRO A 86 -7.33 17.89 11.77
N HIS A 87 -8.61 18.22 11.96
CA HIS A 87 -9.17 19.52 11.58
C HIS A 87 -9.09 20.51 12.74
N PRO A 88 -8.78 21.81 12.49
CA PRO A 88 -8.92 22.83 13.51
C PRO A 88 -10.38 22.90 13.95
N PRO A 89 -10.68 22.92 15.26
CA PRO A 89 -12.05 22.95 15.73
C PRO A 89 -12.73 24.22 15.21
N SER A 90 -13.79 24.04 14.43
CA SER A 90 -14.67 25.13 14.02
C SER A 90 -15.52 25.57 15.22
N GLU A 91 -15.99 26.82 15.26
CA GLU A 91 -16.90 27.28 16.33
C GLU A 91 -18.18 26.43 16.45
N THR A 92 -18.57 25.76 15.36
CA THR A 92 -19.66 24.79 15.29
C THR A 92 -19.38 23.47 16.03
N ASP A 93 -18.12 23.10 16.27
CA ASP A 93 -17.76 21.83 16.94
C ASP A 93 -18.00 21.86 18.45
N LYS A 94 -17.96 23.05 19.08
CA LYS A 94 -18.31 23.21 20.50
C LYS A 94 -19.79 22.91 20.78
N VAL A 95 -20.67 23.14 19.81
CA VAL A 95 -22.11 22.84 19.90
C VAL A 95 -22.39 21.37 19.55
N ARG A 96 -21.54 20.75 18.71
CA ARG A 96 -21.63 19.35 18.25
C ARG A 96 -21.32 18.35 19.36
N SER A 97 -20.36 18.65 20.24
CA SER A 97 -19.99 17.82 21.40
C SER A 97 -21.14 17.58 22.39
N MET A 98 -22.22 18.40 22.37
CA MET A 98 -23.39 18.23 23.24
C MET A 98 -24.64 17.70 22.53
N ARG A 99 -24.61 17.47 21.21
CA ARG A 99 -25.76 16.95 20.45
C ARG A 99 -25.46 15.57 19.88
N ASN A 100 -25.83 14.55 20.64
CA ASN A 100 -26.12 13.16 20.27
C ASN A 100 -25.36 12.56 19.08
N VAL A 101 -24.60 11.49 19.38
CA VAL A 101 -23.97 10.48 18.49
C VAL A 101 -24.86 10.02 17.32
N PHE A 102 -26.18 10.18 17.40
CA PHE A 102 -27.11 9.87 16.31
C PHE A 102 -27.12 10.86 15.13
N LYS A 103 -26.63 12.10 15.27
CA LYS A 103 -26.67 13.14 14.20
C LYS A 103 -25.40 13.26 13.36
N GLN A 104 -24.31 12.60 13.74
CA GLN A 104 -23.06 12.53 12.96
C GLN A 104 -23.27 11.95 11.54
N ARG A 105 -24.38 11.21 11.35
CA ARG A 105 -24.73 10.41 10.17
C ARG A 105 -25.15 11.22 8.93
N VAL A 106 -25.84 12.35 9.10
CA VAL A 106 -26.26 13.23 7.98
C VAL A 106 -25.17 14.25 7.68
N ASP A 107 -24.37 14.56 8.68
CA ASP A 107 -23.29 15.51 8.61
C ASP A 107 -22.08 14.97 7.84
N LYS A 108 -21.73 13.67 7.94
CA LYS A 108 -20.60 13.06 7.19
C LYS A 108 -20.79 13.17 5.67
N SER A 109 -22.02 13.02 5.17
CA SER A 109 -22.39 13.19 3.76
C SER A 109 -22.43 14.67 3.35
N LEU A 110 -22.86 15.58 4.23
CA LEU A 110 -22.78 17.03 4.00
C LEU A 110 -21.32 17.53 3.99
N GLU A 111 -20.47 17.00 4.87
CA GLU A 111 -19.05 17.35 5.02
C GLU A 111 -18.23 16.83 3.83
N LEU A 112 -18.56 15.63 3.32
CA LEU A 112 -18.11 15.15 2.00
C LEU A 112 -18.49 16.12 0.86
N MET A 113 -19.63 16.80 0.97
CA MET A 113 -20.13 17.77 -0.02
C MET A 113 -19.53 19.18 0.16
N VAL A 114 -19.13 19.57 1.37
CA VAL A 114 -18.50 20.87 1.66
C VAL A 114 -16.98 20.84 1.37
N ILE A 115 -16.30 19.73 1.72
CA ILE A 115 -14.88 19.53 1.41
C ILE A 115 -14.65 19.45 -0.11
N SER A 116 -15.64 19.01 -0.89
CA SER A 116 -15.55 18.94 -2.35
C SER A 116 -15.53 20.31 -3.05
N GLN A 117 -15.85 21.41 -2.34
CA GLN A 117 -15.94 22.76 -2.89
C GLN A 117 -14.64 23.60 -2.72
N ALA A 118 -13.66 23.15 -1.93
CA ALA A 118 -12.38 23.84 -1.73
C ALA A 118 -11.23 23.14 -2.50
N PRO A 119 -10.76 23.68 -3.63
CA PRO A 119 -9.81 22.99 -4.51
C PRO A 119 -8.44 22.73 -3.85
N ASP A 120 -7.93 23.66 -3.04
CA ASP A 120 -6.59 23.55 -2.44
C ASP A 120 -6.57 22.52 -1.29
N LYS A 121 -7.57 22.52 -0.41
CA LYS A 121 -7.69 21.54 0.68
C LYS A 121 -7.90 20.11 0.16
N LYS A 122 -8.56 19.95 -0.99
CA LYS A 122 -8.77 18.66 -1.64
C LYS A 122 -7.46 18.05 -2.17
N LYS A 123 -6.57 18.88 -2.71
CA LYS A 123 -5.24 18.46 -3.20
C LYS A 123 -4.34 18.00 -2.06
N THR A 124 -4.21 18.81 -0.99
CA THR A 124 -3.43 18.43 0.20
C THR A 124 -3.97 17.15 0.85
N GLY A 125 -5.29 17.03 0.99
CA GLY A 125 -5.92 15.84 1.57
C GLY A 125 -5.68 14.57 0.75
N PHE A 126 -5.67 14.67 -0.58
CA PHE A 126 -5.32 13.54 -1.45
C PHE A 126 -3.84 13.17 -1.33
N ALA A 127 -2.94 14.16 -1.27
CA ALA A 127 -1.51 13.93 -1.11
C ALA A 127 -1.19 13.17 0.20
N LYS A 128 -1.81 13.58 1.31
CA LYS A 128 -1.69 12.88 2.60
C LYS A 128 -2.18 11.44 2.52
N PHE A 129 -3.34 11.22 1.90
CA PHE A 129 -3.87 9.87 1.67
C PHE A 129 -2.92 9.02 0.82
N ALA A 130 -2.44 9.56 -0.30
CA ALA A 130 -1.55 8.87 -1.22
C ALA A 130 -0.24 8.43 -0.54
N GLN A 131 0.28 9.28 0.35
CA GLN A 131 1.45 8.95 1.15
C GLN A 131 1.20 7.79 2.12
N VAL A 132 0.07 7.78 2.84
CA VAL A 132 -0.29 6.65 3.72
C VAL A 132 -0.51 5.39 2.91
N TRP A 133 -1.24 5.50 1.80
CA TRP A 133 -1.50 4.39 0.90
C TRP A 133 -0.19 3.75 0.41
N ASN A 134 0.75 4.55 -0.10
CA ASN A 134 2.05 4.06 -0.57
C ASN A 134 2.88 3.42 0.55
N GLN A 135 2.75 3.88 1.81
CA GLN A 135 3.39 3.25 2.97
C GLN A 135 2.75 1.91 3.35
N ILE A 136 1.44 1.75 3.15
CA ILE A 136 0.76 0.46 3.31
C ILE A 136 1.27 -0.52 2.25
N ILE A 137 1.30 -0.10 0.97
CA ILE A 137 1.77 -0.94 -0.14
C ILE A 137 3.24 -1.32 0.05
N SER A 138 4.12 -0.40 0.44
CA SER A 138 5.53 -0.70 0.71
C SER A 138 5.70 -1.68 1.87
N SER A 139 4.85 -1.59 2.90
CA SER A 139 4.88 -2.53 4.04
C SER A 139 4.47 -3.93 3.60
N TYR A 140 3.47 -4.06 2.73
CA TYR A 140 3.08 -5.36 2.18
C TYR A 140 4.18 -5.99 1.33
N ARG A 141 4.89 -5.17 0.54
CA ARG A 141 6.04 -5.64 -0.22
C ARG A 141 7.15 -6.14 0.69
N PHE A 142 7.44 -5.43 1.79
CA PHE A 142 8.45 -5.83 2.79
C PHE A 142 8.02 -7.06 3.62
N GLU A 143 6.71 -7.31 3.73
CA GLU A 143 6.14 -8.52 4.32
C GLU A 143 6.10 -9.71 3.35
N ASP A 144 6.44 -9.48 2.07
CA ASP A 144 6.35 -10.45 0.97
C ASP A 144 4.91 -10.87 0.65
N LEU A 145 3.91 -10.05 1.04
CA LEU A 145 2.50 -10.30 0.71
C LEU A 145 2.16 -9.96 -0.75
N ILE A 146 2.96 -9.10 -1.39
CA ILE A 146 2.79 -8.70 -2.80
C ILE A 146 4.12 -8.78 -3.53
N ASP A 147 4.08 -8.98 -4.84
CA ASP A 147 5.27 -8.93 -5.71
C ASP A 147 5.62 -7.48 -6.14
N ASN A 148 6.74 -7.29 -6.85
CA ASN A 148 7.14 -5.97 -7.33
C ASN A 148 6.13 -5.39 -8.33
N ARG A 149 5.54 -6.23 -9.18
CA ARG A 149 4.57 -5.81 -10.20
C ARG A 149 3.28 -5.31 -9.56
N GLU A 150 2.75 -6.02 -8.58
CA GLU A 150 1.58 -5.63 -7.79
C GLU A 150 1.84 -4.32 -7.03
N MET A 151 3.05 -4.17 -6.45
CA MET A 151 3.46 -2.91 -5.83
C MET A 151 3.40 -1.74 -6.83
N ASP A 152 3.94 -1.90 -8.04
CA ASP A 152 3.88 -0.86 -9.08
C ASP A 152 2.44 -0.51 -9.47
N LEU A 153 1.57 -1.52 -9.58
CA LEU A 153 0.18 -1.35 -10.00
C LEU A 153 -0.68 -0.67 -8.93
N MET A 154 -0.32 -0.82 -7.66
CA MET A 154 -1.06 -0.30 -6.51
C MET A 154 -0.56 1.05 -6.03
N THR A 155 0.67 1.44 -6.35
CA THR A 155 1.26 2.71 -5.91
C THR A 155 0.61 3.92 -6.60
N ILE A 156 0.39 4.99 -5.83
CA ILE A 156 -0.09 6.29 -6.32
C ILE A 156 1.14 7.18 -6.57
N PRO A 157 1.40 7.64 -7.80
CA PRO A 157 2.52 8.54 -8.05
C PRO A 157 2.20 9.93 -7.48
N MET A 158 3.19 10.56 -6.85
CA MET A 158 3.05 11.88 -6.25
C MET A 158 3.38 12.98 -7.27
N SER A 159 2.60 14.07 -7.27
CA SER A 159 2.43 15.02 -8.37
C SER A 159 3.66 15.87 -8.75
N LEU A 160 4.76 15.82 -8.01
CA LEU A 160 6.02 16.45 -8.45
C LEU A 160 6.54 15.85 -9.75
N GLU A 161 6.08 14.65 -10.10
CA GLU A 161 6.50 14.02 -11.32
C GLU A 161 5.80 14.60 -12.57
N LEU A 162 4.47 14.72 -12.58
CA LEU A 162 3.76 15.05 -13.83
C LEU A 162 3.69 16.54 -14.21
N GLY A 163 4.14 17.47 -13.37
CA GLY A 163 4.14 18.92 -13.65
C GLY A 163 2.75 19.58 -13.85
N SER A 164 1.68 18.80 -14.02
CA SER A 164 0.35 19.28 -14.44
C SER A 164 -0.73 19.24 -13.35
N GLY A 165 -0.39 18.84 -12.12
CA GLY A 165 -1.36 18.73 -11.03
C GLY A 165 -2.45 17.66 -11.26
N LEU A 166 -2.16 16.66 -12.11
CA LEU A 166 -3.04 15.55 -12.44
C LEU A 166 -3.22 14.62 -11.23
N VAL A 167 -4.46 14.17 -10.98
CA VAL A 167 -4.74 13.09 -10.02
C VAL A 167 -4.51 11.76 -10.74
N CYS A 168 -3.38 11.11 -10.47
CA CYS A 168 -3.06 9.81 -11.02
C CYS A 168 -3.59 8.71 -10.11
N TRP A 169 -4.58 7.96 -10.58
CA TRP A 169 -5.11 6.81 -9.84
C TRP A 169 -4.16 5.61 -9.96
N PRO A 170 -4.13 4.68 -8.99
CA PRO A 170 -3.40 3.42 -9.12
C PRO A 170 -3.79 2.66 -10.40
N ILE A 171 -2.82 2.05 -11.08
CA ILE A 171 -3.06 1.34 -12.36
C ILE A 171 -4.03 0.18 -12.17
N PHE A 172 -4.05 -0.47 -11.01
CA PHE A 172 -5.05 -1.53 -10.77
C PHE A 172 -6.48 -0.98 -10.90
N LEU A 173 -6.78 0.28 -10.57
CA LEU A 173 -8.11 0.85 -10.81
C LEU A 173 -8.37 1.15 -12.30
N LEU A 174 -7.31 1.52 -13.03
CA LEU A 174 -7.34 1.87 -14.45
C LEU A 174 -7.28 0.65 -15.37
N SER A 175 -7.04 -0.54 -14.82
CA SER A 175 -6.92 -1.78 -15.56
C SER A 175 -8.11 -2.00 -16.49
N THR A 176 -7.85 -2.40 -17.73
CA THR A 176 -8.84 -2.57 -18.81
C THR A 176 -9.57 -1.31 -19.26
N LYS A 177 -9.50 -0.20 -18.52
CA LYS A 177 -10.17 1.06 -18.88
C LYS A 177 -9.54 1.69 -20.10
N PHE A 178 -8.21 1.71 -20.17
CA PHE A 178 -7.51 2.22 -21.35
C PHE A 178 -7.85 1.42 -22.61
N SER A 179 -7.75 0.09 -22.57
CA SER A 179 -8.10 -0.76 -23.71
C SER A 179 -9.58 -0.70 -24.08
N THR A 180 -10.47 -0.51 -23.10
CA THR A 180 -11.90 -0.29 -23.33
C THR A 180 -12.16 1.07 -23.97
N ALA A 181 -11.45 2.12 -23.56
CA ALA A 181 -11.53 3.43 -24.18
C ALA A 181 -11.06 3.38 -25.64
N LEU A 182 -9.96 2.66 -25.89
CA LEU A 182 -9.42 2.43 -27.23
C LEU A 182 -10.43 1.71 -28.13
N SER A 183 -11.08 0.64 -27.65
CA SER A 183 -12.10 -0.07 -28.42
C SER A 183 -13.37 0.75 -28.63
N ILE A 184 -13.79 1.52 -27.62
CA ILE A 184 -14.90 2.45 -27.74
C ILE A 184 -14.62 3.49 -28.83
N ALA A 185 -13.42 4.09 -28.84
CA ALA A 185 -13.03 5.12 -29.81
C ALA A 185 -12.96 4.56 -31.24
N ARG A 186 -12.36 3.38 -31.42
CA ARG A 186 -12.24 2.71 -32.73
C ARG A 186 -13.58 2.48 -33.40
N ASP A 187 -14.55 1.96 -32.64
CA ASP A 187 -15.87 1.55 -33.15
C ASP A 187 -16.92 2.67 -32.99
N PHE A 188 -16.50 3.89 -32.61
CA PHE A 188 -17.43 4.98 -32.33
C PHE A 188 -17.99 5.59 -33.61
N ILE A 189 -19.32 5.72 -33.66
CA ILE A 189 -20.04 6.42 -34.72
C ILE A 189 -20.93 7.46 -34.04
N GLY A 190 -20.71 8.74 -34.34
CA GLY A 190 -21.46 9.85 -33.73
C GLY A 190 -20.67 11.15 -33.71
N ASN A 191 -21.03 12.04 -32.79
CA ASN A 191 -20.31 13.29 -32.53
C ASN A 191 -19.37 13.17 -31.32
N ASP A 192 -18.39 14.07 -31.25
CA ASP A 192 -17.42 14.16 -30.17
C ASP A 192 -18.06 14.22 -28.79
N GLU A 193 -19.14 15.01 -28.63
CA GLU A 193 -19.82 15.16 -27.36
C GLU A 193 -20.35 13.81 -26.83
N ALA A 194 -20.92 12.98 -27.71
CA ALA A 194 -21.38 11.64 -27.33
C ALA A 194 -20.21 10.69 -27.01
N LEU A 195 -19.08 10.81 -27.71
CA LEU A 195 -17.87 10.03 -27.41
C LEU A 195 -17.33 10.39 -26.02
N PHE A 196 -17.12 11.69 -25.76
CA PHE A 196 -16.65 12.17 -24.47
C PHE A 196 -17.64 11.84 -23.35
N LYS A 197 -18.95 11.92 -23.59
CA LYS A 197 -19.95 11.49 -22.61
C LYS A 197 -19.86 9.99 -22.30
N LYS A 198 -19.56 9.15 -23.30
CA LYS A 198 -19.38 7.71 -23.12
C LYS A 198 -18.10 7.39 -22.33
N ILE A 199 -17.00 8.08 -22.63
CA ILE A 199 -15.72 7.92 -21.89
C ILE A 199 -15.85 8.45 -20.46
N ARG A 200 -16.42 9.65 -20.27
CA ARG A 200 -16.62 10.29 -18.95
C ARG A 200 -17.68 9.61 -18.08
N LYS A 201 -18.45 8.66 -18.61
CA LYS A 201 -19.37 7.85 -17.80
C LYS A 201 -18.62 7.09 -16.70
N ASP A 202 -17.37 6.73 -16.95
CA ASP A 202 -16.47 6.13 -15.98
C ASP A 202 -15.27 7.07 -15.79
N ASP A 203 -15.20 7.72 -14.64
CA ASP A 203 -14.13 8.67 -14.32
C ASP A 203 -12.74 8.03 -14.48
N TYR A 204 -12.56 6.76 -14.10
CA TYR A 204 -11.28 6.08 -14.24
C TYR A 204 -10.89 5.90 -15.71
N MET A 205 -11.87 5.71 -16.60
CA MET A 205 -11.62 5.61 -18.04
C MET A 205 -11.14 6.93 -18.62
N TYR A 206 -11.79 8.03 -18.24
CA TYR A 206 -11.35 9.37 -18.63
C TYR A 206 -9.94 9.68 -18.13
N TRP A 207 -9.65 9.41 -16.85
CA TRP A 207 -8.33 9.64 -16.28
C TRP A 207 -7.25 8.74 -16.90
N ALA A 208 -7.54 7.47 -17.23
CA ALA A 208 -6.59 6.60 -17.90
C ALA A 208 -6.16 7.13 -19.27
N VAL A 209 -7.10 7.63 -20.07
CA VAL A 209 -6.80 8.22 -21.38
C VAL A 209 -6.00 9.52 -21.22
N LYS A 210 -6.44 10.40 -20.32
CA LYS A 210 -5.77 11.67 -20.06
C LYS A 210 -4.34 11.48 -19.55
N GLU A 211 -4.15 10.59 -18.57
CA GLU A 211 -2.84 10.25 -18.03
C GLU A 211 -1.93 9.64 -19.09
N GLY A 212 -2.46 8.74 -19.94
CA GLY A 212 -1.71 8.14 -21.04
C GLY A 212 -1.19 9.18 -22.03
N PHE A 213 -2.03 10.14 -22.42
CA PHE A 213 -1.66 11.23 -23.32
C PHE A 213 -0.60 12.16 -22.71
N GLU A 214 -0.84 12.68 -21.51
CA GLU A 214 0.09 13.60 -20.82
C GLU A 214 1.45 12.95 -20.54
N SER A 215 1.45 11.66 -20.15
CA SER A 215 2.70 10.93 -19.90
C SER A 215 3.49 10.71 -21.19
N LEU A 216 2.80 10.38 -22.30
CA LEU A 216 3.45 10.23 -23.60
C LEU A 216 4.04 11.55 -24.09
N LYS A 217 3.27 12.65 -24.00
CA LYS A 217 3.74 14.00 -24.34
C LYS A 217 5.02 14.35 -23.58
N HIS A 218 5.02 14.14 -22.26
CA HIS A 218 6.19 14.43 -21.44
C HIS A 218 7.42 13.55 -21.76
N ILE A 219 7.22 12.26 -22.04
CA ILE A 219 8.32 11.36 -22.43
C ILE A 219 8.91 11.81 -23.78
N LEU A 220 8.08 12.20 -24.75
CA LEU A 220 8.54 12.69 -26.04
C LEU A 220 9.27 14.04 -25.91
N ASP A 221 8.80 14.94 -25.05
CA ASP A 221 9.45 16.23 -24.77
C ASP A 221 10.88 16.08 -24.22
N ILE A 222 11.15 14.99 -23.48
CA ILE A 222 12.48 14.66 -22.95
C ILE A 222 13.32 13.93 -24.00
N LEU A 223 12.71 12.99 -24.72
CA LEU A 223 13.39 12.13 -25.69
C LEU A 223 13.87 12.90 -26.92
N ILE A 224 13.16 13.95 -27.34
CA ILE A 224 13.42 14.67 -28.59
C ILE A 224 14.15 15.98 -28.28
N VAL A 225 15.40 16.09 -28.74
CA VAL A 225 16.28 17.24 -28.51
C VAL A 225 16.33 18.16 -29.72
N GLY A 226 16.16 17.63 -30.93
CA GLY A 226 16.20 18.41 -32.16
C GLY A 226 15.12 19.49 -32.22
N ASP A 227 15.51 20.75 -32.48
CA ASP A 227 14.59 21.90 -32.50
C ASP A 227 13.51 21.79 -33.58
N ARG A 228 13.84 21.16 -34.72
CA ARG A 228 12.88 20.91 -35.81
C ARG A 228 11.87 19.86 -35.39
N GLU A 229 12.35 18.73 -34.93
CA GLU A 229 11.56 17.59 -34.50
C GLU A 229 10.64 17.97 -33.34
N LYS A 230 11.18 18.69 -32.33
CA LYS A 230 10.43 19.16 -31.17
C LYS A 230 9.29 20.09 -31.57
N ARG A 231 9.49 21.00 -32.53
CA ARG A 231 8.40 21.84 -33.07
C ARG A 231 7.33 20.99 -33.74
N ILE A 232 7.71 20.02 -34.57
CA ILE A 232 6.75 19.13 -35.25
C ILE A 232 5.92 18.36 -34.22
N VAL A 233 6.57 17.75 -33.21
CA VAL A 233 5.87 17.02 -32.15
C VAL A 233 4.94 17.94 -31.37
N SER A 234 5.41 19.14 -31.02
CA SER A 234 4.60 20.12 -30.28
C SER A 234 3.35 20.51 -31.07
N GLU A 235 3.46 20.71 -32.38
CA GLU A 235 2.28 21.05 -33.20
C GLU A 235 1.29 19.90 -33.36
N ILE A 236 1.77 18.65 -33.47
CA ILE A 236 0.88 17.49 -33.44
C ILE A 236 0.13 17.42 -32.10
N MET A 237 0.84 17.63 -30.97
CA MET A 237 0.21 17.63 -29.65
C MET A 237 -0.79 18.78 -29.47
N ASN A 238 -0.46 19.97 -29.98
CA ASN A 238 -1.34 21.13 -29.96
C ASN A 238 -2.59 20.90 -30.82
N GLU A 239 -2.45 20.29 -32.01
CA GLU A 239 -3.57 19.97 -32.88
C GLU A 239 -4.55 19.00 -32.20
N VAL A 240 -4.03 17.98 -31.50
CA VAL A 240 -4.87 17.08 -30.68
C VAL A 240 -5.61 17.87 -29.60
N GLU A 241 -4.93 18.72 -28.84
CA GLU A 241 -5.55 19.51 -27.75
C GLU A 241 -6.58 20.52 -28.27
N MET A 242 -6.31 21.16 -29.40
CA MET A 242 -7.21 22.10 -30.09
C MET A 242 -8.45 21.39 -30.63
N SER A 243 -8.27 20.23 -31.25
CA SER A 243 -9.36 19.42 -31.78
C SER A 243 -10.29 18.90 -30.68
N VAL A 244 -9.72 18.49 -29.53
CA VAL A 244 -10.50 18.17 -28.31
C VAL A 244 -11.28 19.38 -27.80
N SER A 245 -10.66 20.56 -27.79
CA SER A 245 -11.30 21.79 -27.29
C SER A 245 -12.43 22.28 -28.22
N ASN A 246 -12.23 22.14 -29.53
CA ASN A 246 -13.18 22.54 -30.57
C ASN A 246 -14.27 21.48 -30.85
N SER A 247 -14.18 20.30 -30.22
CA SER A 247 -15.08 19.16 -30.47
C SER A 247 -15.08 18.71 -31.94
N SER A 248 -13.89 18.67 -32.55
CA SER A 248 -13.65 18.24 -33.94
C SER A 248 -12.74 17.01 -34.05
N LEU A 249 -12.49 16.30 -32.94
CA LEU A 249 -11.59 15.15 -32.85
C LEU A 249 -11.94 14.03 -33.82
N LEU A 250 -13.22 13.69 -33.99
CA LEU A 250 -13.66 12.66 -34.94
C LEU A 250 -13.57 13.11 -36.41
N VAL A 251 -13.46 14.42 -36.65
CA VAL A 251 -13.31 15.00 -37.99
C VAL A 251 -11.84 15.08 -38.37
N ASP A 252 -10.99 15.49 -37.43
CA ASP A 252 -9.57 15.74 -37.68
C ASP A 252 -8.73 14.46 -37.58
N PHE A 253 -9.18 13.46 -36.79
CA PHE A 253 -8.44 12.23 -36.53
C PHE A 253 -9.27 10.97 -36.80
N ARG A 254 -8.69 10.03 -37.53
CA ARG A 254 -9.25 8.71 -37.83
C ARG A 254 -9.03 7.76 -36.66
N MET A 255 -10.09 7.51 -35.89
CA MET A 255 -10.03 6.63 -34.71
C MET A 255 -9.82 5.15 -35.02
N SER A 256 -10.04 4.69 -36.27
CA SER A 256 -9.85 3.29 -36.66
C SER A 256 -8.40 2.83 -36.52
N GLU A 257 -7.44 3.74 -36.70
CA GLU A 257 -5.99 3.48 -36.70
C GLU A 257 -5.34 3.67 -35.33
N LEU A 258 -6.11 4.10 -34.33
CA LEU A 258 -5.64 4.27 -32.96
C LEU A 258 -5.05 2.97 -32.34
N PRO A 259 -5.58 1.75 -32.62
CA PRO A 259 -4.94 0.51 -32.19
C PRO A 259 -3.57 0.26 -32.83
N ALA A 260 -3.36 0.69 -34.08
CA ALA A 260 -2.05 0.57 -34.73
C ALA A 260 -1.03 1.48 -34.03
N LEU A 261 -1.42 2.72 -33.72
CA LEU A 261 -0.61 3.63 -32.92
C LEU A 261 -0.26 3.05 -31.55
N HIS A 262 -1.24 2.47 -30.86
CA HIS A 262 -1.03 1.85 -29.54
C HIS A 262 0.06 0.76 -29.57
N ILE A 263 0.08 -0.09 -30.60
CA ILE A 263 1.09 -1.13 -30.77
C ILE A 263 2.48 -0.52 -30.99
N LYS A 264 2.59 0.49 -31.86
CA LYS A 264 3.86 1.17 -32.16
C LYS A 264 4.40 1.92 -30.93
N CYS A 265 3.54 2.64 -30.20
CA CYS A 265 3.91 3.32 -28.95
C CYS A 265 4.36 2.34 -27.86
N THR A 266 3.70 1.18 -27.73
CA THR A 266 4.10 0.14 -26.76
C THR A 266 5.51 -0.37 -27.07
N LYS A 267 5.80 -0.64 -28.35
CA LYS A 267 7.13 -1.07 -28.80
C LYS A 267 8.21 -0.01 -28.53
N LEU A 268 7.90 1.27 -28.74
CA LEU A 268 8.81 2.37 -28.40
C LEU A 268 9.10 2.37 -26.89
N LEU A 269 8.07 2.27 -26.05
CA LEU A 269 8.22 2.27 -24.59
C LEU A 269 9.01 1.08 -24.07
N ASP A 270 8.87 -0.10 -24.68
CA ASP A 270 9.68 -1.29 -24.34
C ASP A 270 11.18 -1.05 -24.58
N LEU A 271 11.54 -0.40 -25.69
CA LEU A 271 12.93 -0.04 -26.00
C LEU A 271 13.47 1.00 -25.01
N LEU A 272 12.67 2.02 -24.70
CA LEU A 272 13.03 3.06 -23.73
C LEU A 272 13.18 2.50 -22.31
N PHE A 273 12.37 1.51 -21.94
CA PHE A 273 12.47 0.87 -20.62
C PHE A 273 13.71 -0.03 -20.49
N ALA A 274 14.07 -0.76 -21.55
CA ALA A 274 15.30 -1.56 -21.59
C ALA A 274 16.56 -0.68 -21.55
N ASN A 275 16.51 0.51 -22.15
CA ASN A 275 17.53 1.55 -22.15
C ASN A 275 18.95 1.05 -22.49
N LYS A 276 19.06 0.15 -23.46
CA LYS A 276 20.35 -0.40 -23.92
C LYS A 276 20.95 0.53 -24.98
N GLU A 277 22.20 0.94 -24.82
CA GLU A 277 22.89 1.83 -25.76
C GLU A 277 22.86 1.35 -27.22
N SER A 278 22.92 0.03 -27.43
CA SER A 278 22.88 -0.59 -28.76
C SER A 278 21.53 -0.50 -29.48
N ASP A 279 20.47 -0.07 -28.80
CA ASP A 279 19.12 0.01 -29.38
C ASP A 279 18.81 1.41 -29.96
N HIS A 280 19.78 2.33 -30.05
CA HIS A 280 19.58 3.69 -30.56
C HIS A 280 18.85 3.72 -31.93
N ASP A 281 19.35 2.99 -32.92
CA ASP A 281 18.74 2.94 -34.26
C ASP A 281 17.33 2.33 -34.24
N LYS A 282 17.09 1.40 -33.31
CA LYS A 282 15.76 0.81 -33.13
C LYS A 282 14.78 1.80 -32.52
N VAL A 283 15.24 2.67 -31.61
CA VAL A 283 14.44 3.75 -31.03
C VAL A 283 14.10 4.79 -32.09
N VAL A 284 15.09 5.23 -32.88
CA VAL A 284 14.87 6.15 -34.01
C VAL A 284 13.84 5.57 -34.99
N LYS A 285 14.00 4.30 -35.37
CA LYS A 285 13.04 3.62 -36.24
C LYS A 285 11.64 3.49 -35.61
N ALA A 286 11.57 3.19 -34.31
CA ALA A 286 10.28 3.11 -33.61
C ALA A 286 9.59 4.47 -33.52
N LEU A 287 10.34 5.57 -33.36
CA LEU A 287 9.82 6.93 -33.44
C LEU A 287 9.29 7.22 -34.85
N GLN A 288 10.07 6.95 -35.90
CA GLN A 288 9.63 7.11 -37.28
C GLN A 288 8.35 6.35 -37.56
N ASP A 289 8.28 5.06 -37.17
CA ASP A 289 7.08 4.23 -37.29
C ASP A 289 5.85 4.84 -36.57
N VAL A 290 6.04 5.46 -35.39
CA VAL A 290 4.96 6.13 -34.64
C VAL A 290 4.49 7.38 -35.38
N PHE A 291 5.42 8.21 -35.86
CA PHE A 291 5.11 9.46 -36.55
C PHE A 291 4.48 9.23 -37.92
N GLU A 292 4.92 8.23 -38.67
CA GLU A 292 4.32 7.82 -39.94
C GLU A 292 2.85 7.46 -39.76
N VAL A 293 2.53 6.60 -38.78
CA VAL A 293 1.14 6.23 -38.48
C VAL A 293 0.30 7.45 -38.05
N VAL A 294 0.86 8.36 -37.24
CA VAL A 294 0.11 9.58 -36.84
C VAL A 294 -0.18 10.47 -38.05
N MET A 295 0.82 10.73 -38.89
CA MET A 295 0.72 11.70 -39.98
C MET A 295 -0.03 11.18 -41.21
N GLU A 296 0.15 9.91 -41.56
CA GLU A 296 -0.41 9.31 -42.77
C GLU A 296 -1.75 8.62 -42.52
N ASP A 297 -1.87 7.89 -41.41
CA ASP A 297 -3.01 7.00 -41.14
C ASP A 297 -4.06 7.62 -40.22
N ILE A 298 -3.65 8.39 -39.20
CA ILE A 298 -4.55 8.97 -38.21
C ILE A 298 -5.01 10.38 -38.60
N MET A 299 -4.10 11.31 -38.90
CA MET A 299 -4.47 12.71 -39.16
C MET A 299 -5.08 12.90 -40.55
N MET A 300 -6.32 13.38 -40.63
CA MET A 300 -7.02 13.58 -41.91
C MET A 300 -6.38 14.68 -42.77
N TYR A 301 -5.74 15.67 -42.14
CA TYR A 301 -5.00 16.76 -42.80
C TYR A 301 -3.48 16.68 -42.54
N GLY A 302 -2.95 15.52 -42.15
CA GLY A 302 -1.54 15.36 -41.78
C GLY A 302 -0.57 15.76 -42.90
N SER A 303 -0.85 15.39 -44.15
CA SER A 303 -0.03 15.78 -45.31
C SER A 303 0.04 17.31 -45.53
N ARG A 304 -1.05 18.04 -45.26
CA ARG A 304 -1.05 19.51 -45.35
C ARG A 304 -0.25 20.17 -44.24
N LEU A 305 -0.34 19.63 -43.01
CA LEU A 305 0.48 20.07 -41.89
C LEU A 305 1.96 19.83 -42.19
N TRP A 306 2.30 18.68 -42.77
CA TRP A 306 3.64 18.34 -43.22
C TRP A 306 4.18 19.34 -44.26
N ASP A 307 3.37 19.70 -45.25
CA ASP A 307 3.73 20.68 -46.28
C ASP A 307 3.91 22.10 -45.70
N LEU A 308 3.11 22.49 -44.70
CA LEU A 308 3.23 23.78 -43.99
C LEU A 308 4.50 23.85 -43.10
N LEU A 309 4.82 22.75 -42.42
CA LEU A 309 6.02 22.66 -41.59
C LEU A 309 7.31 22.64 -42.43
N ASN A 310 7.27 22.04 -43.63
CA ASN A 310 8.41 22.05 -44.55
C ASN A 310 8.54 23.38 -45.31
N SER A 311 7.44 24.06 -45.66
CA SER A 311 7.46 25.35 -46.37
C SER A 311 7.81 26.55 -45.48
N SER A 312 7.56 26.49 -44.18
CA SER A 312 8.02 27.51 -43.23
C SER A 312 9.54 27.50 -43.01
N GLN A 313 10.25 26.42 -43.39
CA GLN A 313 11.70 26.29 -43.27
C GLN A 313 12.47 26.71 -44.52
N SER A 314 11.86 26.68 -45.72
CA SER A 314 12.55 27.10 -46.95
C SER A 314 12.88 28.60 -46.97
N ILE A 315 12.15 29.43 -46.21
CA ILE A 315 12.29 30.90 -46.27
C ILE A 315 13.58 31.40 -45.59
N GLU A 316 14.08 30.74 -44.54
CA GLU A 316 15.34 31.16 -43.87
C GLU A 316 16.59 30.49 -44.44
N VAL A 317 16.47 29.27 -44.98
CA VAL A 317 17.61 28.49 -45.46
C VAL A 317 17.94 28.79 -46.94
N ASP A 318 16.95 29.11 -47.78
CA ASP A 318 17.18 29.36 -49.22
C ASP A 318 17.97 30.64 -49.51
N LYS A 319 18.03 31.60 -48.56
CA LYS A 319 18.85 32.80 -48.72
C LYS A 319 20.34 32.56 -48.54
N ALA A 320 20.76 31.47 -47.89
CA ALA A 320 22.16 31.12 -47.70
C ALA A 320 22.64 29.97 -48.60
N ILE A 321 21.75 29.03 -48.96
CA ILE A 321 22.13 27.80 -49.69
C ILE A 321 22.11 27.97 -51.23
N SER A 322 21.46 29.00 -51.77
CA SER A 322 21.43 29.26 -53.22
C SER A 322 22.78 29.66 -53.85
N LEU A 323 23.87 29.75 -53.07
CA LEU A 323 25.23 30.06 -53.58
C LEU A 323 26.18 28.85 -53.68
N PHE A 324 25.86 27.70 -53.10
CA PHE A 324 26.70 26.49 -53.21
C PHE A 324 25.84 25.27 -53.57
N GLY A 325 25.93 24.84 -54.83
CA GLY A 325 25.16 23.72 -55.37
C GLY A 325 25.56 22.35 -54.81
N GLN A 326 25.17 22.06 -53.58
CA GLN A 326 25.08 20.69 -53.07
C GLN A 326 23.64 20.40 -52.63
N VAL A 327 22.99 19.51 -53.37
CA VAL A 327 21.73 18.87 -52.98
C VAL A 327 22.04 18.01 -51.75
N GLN A 328 21.89 18.57 -50.56
CA GLN A 328 21.81 17.76 -49.35
C GLN A 328 20.43 17.08 -49.36
N VAL A 329 20.44 15.76 -49.55
CA VAL A 329 19.28 14.91 -49.30
C VAL A 329 18.80 15.23 -47.89
N GLN A 330 17.58 15.76 -47.73
CA GLN A 330 17.02 16.02 -46.42
C GLN A 330 17.03 14.71 -45.63
N PRO A 331 17.68 14.66 -44.45
CA PRO A 331 17.68 13.45 -43.64
C PRO A 331 16.26 13.07 -43.25
N GLN A 332 16.04 11.76 -43.11
CA GLN A 332 14.79 11.23 -42.56
C GLN A 332 14.57 11.82 -41.15
N LEU A 333 13.32 12.11 -40.80
CA LEU A 333 12.93 12.66 -39.50
C LEU A 333 13.55 11.82 -38.36
N PHE A 334 14.11 12.46 -37.33
CA PHE A 334 14.80 11.83 -36.19
C PHE A 334 16.15 11.14 -36.50
N ALA A 335 16.63 11.13 -37.75
CA ALA A 335 17.97 10.65 -38.06
C ALA A 335 19.03 11.70 -37.69
N SER A 336 20.03 11.33 -36.89
CA SER A 336 21.13 12.23 -36.50
C SER A 336 21.97 12.62 -37.73
N ASN A 337 22.10 13.92 -37.99
CA ASN A 337 23.01 14.47 -38.99
C ASN A 337 23.94 15.50 -38.32
N CYS A 338 25.22 15.13 -38.16
CA CYS A 338 26.35 15.96 -37.72
C CYS A 338 26.25 16.60 -36.31
N GLU A 339 27.21 16.21 -35.46
CA GLU A 339 27.62 16.77 -34.16
C GLU A 339 26.58 16.88 -33.02
N LYS A 340 25.26 16.88 -33.28
CA LYS A 340 24.24 16.87 -32.22
C LYS A 340 23.20 15.78 -32.46
N ASP A 341 23.01 14.92 -31.47
CA ASP A 341 21.98 13.89 -31.50
C ASP A 341 20.58 14.53 -31.42
N VAL A 342 19.72 14.11 -32.36
CA VAL A 342 18.33 14.58 -32.46
C VAL A 342 17.44 13.92 -31.41
N VAL A 343 17.83 12.71 -30.98
CA VAL A 343 17.14 11.89 -29.98
C VAL A 343 18.08 11.67 -28.80
N LEU A 344 17.63 11.98 -27.59
CA LEU A 344 18.36 11.72 -26.36
C LEU A 344 18.24 10.24 -25.97
N PHE A 345 19.15 9.41 -26.47
CA PHE A 345 19.20 8.00 -26.09
C PHE A 345 20.66 7.51 -25.97
N PRO A 346 21.04 6.77 -24.91
CA PRO A 346 20.21 6.29 -23.80
C PRO A 346 19.68 7.42 -22.91
N LEU A 347 18.51 7.20 -22.31
CA LEU A 347 17.92 8.18 -21.41
C LEU A 347 18.78 8.30 -20.14
N PRO A 348 18.90 9.51 -19.54
CA PRO A 348 19.61 9.69 -18.28
C PRO A 348 19.05 8.74 -17.21
N ASN A 349 19.93 8.13 -16.41
CA ASN A 349 19.58 7.23 -15.31
C ASN A 349 18.93 7.96 -14.11
N SER A 350 17.97 8.84 -14.38
CA SER A 350 17.08 9.40 -13.37
C SER A 350 16.02 8.34 -13.01
N GLY A 351 15.98 7.94 -11.73
CA GLY A 351 15.04 6.93 -11.25
C GLY A 351 13.58 7.28 -11.57
N SER A 352 13.23 8.56 -11.46
CA SER A 352 11.88 9.07 -11.75
C SER A 352 11.46 8.90 -13.21
N LEU A 353 12.35 9.09 -14.19
CA LEU A 353 12.00 8.91 -15.60
C LEU A 353 11.76 7.43 -15.95
N LYS A 354 12.61 6.54 -15.43
CA LYS A 354 12.45 5.10 -15.62
C LYS A 354 11.15 4.59 -15.01
N GLU A 355 10.79 5.08 -13.82
CA GLU A 355 9.52 4.76 -13.15
C GLU A 355 8.31 5.23 -13.95
N ARG A 356 8.36 6.42 -14.56
CA ARG A 356 7.29 6.92 -15.44
C ARG A 356 7.12 6.11 -16.71
N ILE A 357 8.21 5.75 -17.39
CA ILE A 357 8.15 4.90 -18.59
C ILE A 357 7.54 3.55 -18.23
N LYS A 358 8.00 2.95 -17.12
CA LYS A 358 7.42 1.71 -16.58
C LYS A 358 5.94 1.87 -16.30
N ARG A 359 5.53 2.98 -15.67
CA ARG A 359 4.12 3.26 -15.35
C ARG A 359 3.25 3.38 -16.60
N LEU A 360 3.69 4.15 -17.59
CA LEU A 360 2.96 4.30 -18.86
C LEU A 360 2.87 2.96 -19.59
N LEU A 361 3.98 2.20 -19.66
CA LEU A 361 3.98 0.87 -20.24
C LEU A 361 2.95 -0.04 -19.56
N LEU A 362 2.90 -0.06 -18.22
CA LEU A 362 1.91 -0.81 -17.46
C LEU A 362 0.47 -0.32 -17.75
N LEU A 363 0.23 0.99 -17.80
CA LEU A 363 -1.08 1.55 -18.12
C LEU A 363 -1.59 1.09 -19.49
N LEU A 364 -0.70 1.05 -20.49
CA LEU A 364 -1.04 0.67 -21.87
C LEU A 364 -1.17 -0.84 -22.08
N THR A 365 -0.50 -1.67 -21.28
CA THR A 365 -0.37 -3.12 -21.52
C THR A 365 -1.19 -4.01 -20.58
N VAL A 366 -1.55 -3.53 -19.38
CA VAL A 366 -2.21 -4.35 -18.36
C VAL A 366 -3.64 -4.72 -18.79
N LYS A 367 -3.85 -6.02 -19.06
CA LYS A 367 -5.17 -6.62 -19.35
C LYS A 367 -5.64 -7.53 -18.21
N GLU A 368 -6.95 -7.45 -17.93
CA GLU A 368 -7.92 -8.23 -17.10
C GLU A 368 -7.48 -8.89 -15.77
N SER A 369 -6.25 -9.37 -15.64
CA SER A 369 -5.67 -9.95 -14.41
C SER A 369 -5.62 -9.03 -13.20
N ALA A 370 -5.92 -7.75 -13.37
CA ALA A 370 -5.88 -6.80 -12.27
C ALA A 370 -7.09 -6.89 -11.32
N MET A 371 -8.20 -7.54 -11.70
CA MET A 371 -9.42 -7.60 -10.88
C MET A 371 -9.18 -8.21 -9.49
N GLU A 372 -8.20 -9.11 -9.38
CA GLU A 372 -7.86 -9.80 -8.15
C GLU A 372 -6.62 -9.26 -7.44
N ILE A 373 -6.03 -8.15 -7.90
CA ILE A 373 -4.84 -7.56 -7.25
C ILE A 373 -5.21 -6.90 -5.92
N PRO A 374 -4.45 -7.14 -4.84
CA PRO A 374 -3.34 -8.10 -4.74
C PRO A 374 -3.85 -9.54 -4.63
N ALA A 375 -3.15 -10.50 -5.21
CA ALA A 375 -3.56 -11.91 -5.24
C ALA A 375 -3.59 -12.56 -3.84
N ASN A 376 -2.65 -12.18 -2.97
CA ASN A 376 -2.54 -12.71 -1.62
C ASN A 376 -3.77 -12.37 -0.75
N LEU A 377 -4.35 -13.39 -0.12
CA LEU A 377 -5.58 -13.27 0.66
C LEU A 377 -5.41 -12.40 1.91
N GLU A 378 -4.23 -12.43 2.53
CA GLU A 378 -3.95 -11.64 3.73
C GLU A 378 -3.83 -10.15 3.39
N ALA A 379 -3.15 -9.80 2.29
CA ALA A 379 -3.10 -8.43 1.78
C ALA A 379 -4.51 -7.90 1.46
N ARG A 380 -5.35 -8.71 0.80
CA ARG A 380 -6.75 -8.36 0.51
C ARG A 380 -7.54 -8.12 1.79
N ARG A 381 -7.42 -9.01 2.76
CA ARG A 381 -8.11 -8.90 4.06
C ARG A 381 -7.74 -7.60 4.77
N ARG A 382 -6.45 -7.28 4.85
CA ARG A 382 -5.95 -6.09 5.53
C ARG A 382 -6.36 -4.79 4.84
N ILE A 383 -6.33 -4.71 3.50
CA ILE A 383 -6.81 -3.51 2.76
C ILE A 383 -8.32 -3.34 2.91
N SER A 384 -9.09 -4.42 2.78
CA SER A 384 -10.54 -4.37 2.97
C SER A 384 -10.88 -3.92 4.39
N PHE A 385 -10.15 -4.41 5.40
CA PHE A 385 -10.32 -3.99 6.79
C PHE A 385 -9.98 -2.51 7.00
N PHE A 386 -8.83 -2.05 6.52
CA PHE A 386 -8.46 -0.63 6.56
C PHE A 386 -9.53 0.25 5.91
N SER A 387 -9.96 -0.13 4.71
CA SER A 387 -10.93 0.65 3.93
C SER A 387 -12.29 0.68 4.61
N THR A 388 -12.79 -0.46 5.09
CA THR A 388 -14.06 -0.54 5.84
C THR A 388 -14.00 0.32 7.10
N SER A 389 -12.87 0.31 7.81
CA SER A 389 -12.69 1.06 9.07
C SER A 389 -12.83 2.57 8.87
N LEU A 390 -12.47 3.11 7.70
CA LEU A 390 -12.65 4.53 7.38
C LEU A 390 -14.13 4.93 7.21
N PHE A 391 -14.97 3.99 6.79
CA PHE A 391 -16.42 4.23 6.64
C PHE A 391 -17.20 3.98 7.93
N MET A 392 -16.61 3.28 8.90
CA MET A 392 -17.19 3.13 10.24
C MET A 392 -17.30 4.47 10.96
N ASP A 393 -18.11 4.46 12.03
CA ASP A 393 -18.21 5.58 12.96
C ASP A 393 -16.94 5.63 13.83
N MET A 394 -16.14 6.69 13.67
CA MET A 394 -14.84 6.87 14.32
C MET A 394 -14.76 8.29 14.88
N PRO A 395 -14.26 8.48 16.12
CA PRO A 395 -14.03 9.82 16.66
C PRO A 395 -12.95 10.56 15.86
N ASN A 396 -13.05 11.89 15.81
CA ASN A 396 -12.05 12.72 15.13
C ASN A 396 -10.66 12.52 15.74
N ALA A 397 -9.66 12.30 14.89
CA ALA A 397 -8.28 12.12 15.32
C ALA A 397 -7.69 13.42 15.89
N PRO A 398 -7.15 13.42 17.12
CA PRO A 398 -6.31 14.52 17.59
C PRO A 398 -4.95 14.48 16.86
N LYS A 399 -4.25 15.62 16.83
CA LYS A 399 -2.83 15.62 16.44
C LYS A 399 -2.04 14.65 17.32
N VAL A 400 -1.03 13.97 16.77
CA VAL A 400 -0.21 12.98 17.48
C VAL A 400 0.36 13.56 18.77
N ARG A 401 0.84 14.82 18.74
CA ARG A 401 1.34 15.51 19.94
C ARG A 401 0.34 15.56 21.11
N ASN A 402 -0.97 15.63 20.81
CA ASN A 402 -2.06 15.72 21.78
C ASN A 402 -2.68 14.35 22.12
N MET A 403 -2.29 13.28 21.41
CA MET A 403 -2.76 11.92 21.69
C MET A 403 -2.25 11.44 23.06
N LEU A 404 -3.05 10.61 23.74
CA LEU A 404 -2.62 9.90 24.94
C LEU A 404 -1.55 8.85 24.60
N SER A 405 -0.49 8.80 25.40
CA SER A 405 0.51 7.74 25.27
C SER A 405 -0.04 6.41 25.77
N PHE A 406 0.38 5.32 25.15
CA PHE A 406 0.04 3.97 25.61
C PHE A 406 1.25 3.05 25.54
N SER A 407 1.23 2.02 26.38
CA SER A 407 2.27 1.02 26.45
C SER A 407 1.70 -0.36 26.30
N ILE A 408 2.43 -1.23 25.60
CA ILE A 408 2.09 -2.65 25.49
C ILE A 408 3.10 -3.44 26.31
N MET A 409 2.62 -4.47 27.01
CA MET A 409 3.47 -5.42 27.71
C MET A 409 3.17 -6.83 27.23
N THR A 410 4.20 -7.57 26.81
CA THR A 410 4.05 -8.98 26.41
C THR A 410 4.98 -9.86 27.25
N PRO A 411 4.42 -10.84 27.98
CA PRO A 411 5.22 -11.79 28.73
C PRO A 411 5.92 -12.78 27.82
N HIS A 412 7.16 -13.10 28.17
CA HIS A 412 8.00 -14.06 27.47
C HIS A 412 8.82 -14.87 28.48
N TYR A 413 8.87 -16.19 28.30
CA TYR A 413 9.59 -17.06 29.22
C TYR A 413 10.86 -17.63 28.59
N LYS A 414 10.71 -18.65 27.75
CA LYS A 414 11.82 -19.41 27.16
C LYS A 414 11.55 -19.87 25.73
N GLU A 415 10.47 -19.38 25.13
CA GLU A 415 10.09 -19.75 23.77
C GLU A 415 11.19 -19.34 22.79
N GLU A 416 11.31 -20.06 21.68
CA GLU A 416 12.22 -19.66 20.62
C GLU A 416 11.80 -18.30 20.04
N VAL A 417 12.79 -17.43 19.84
CA VAL A 417 12.58 -16.07 19.33
C VAL A 417 12.69 -16.11 17.80
N ASN A 418 13.80 -16.66 17.30
CA ASN A 418 14.07 -16.87 15.89
C ASN A 418 14.45 -18.34 15.67
N PHE A 419 14.06 -18.90 14.52
CA PHE A 419 14.59 -20.20 14.11
C PHE A 419 16.09 -20.13 13.89
N SER A 420 16.81 -21.16 14.31
CA SER A 420 18.19 -21.41 13.90
C SER A 420 18.24 -22.00 12.47
N MET A 421 19.38 -21.86 11.79
CA MET A 421 19.55 -22.52 10.47
C MET A 421 19.45 -24.05 10.58
N GLU A 422 19.93 -24.61 11.69
CA GLU A 422 19.87 -26.05 11.93
C GLU A 422 18.44 -26.55 12.10
N GLU A 423 17.59 -25.81 12.83
CA GLU A 423 16.17 -26.11 12.96
C GLU A 423 15.44 -26.02 11.62
N LEU A 424 15.70 -24.97 10.83
CA LEU A 424 15.02 -24.78 9.54
C LEU A 424 15.22 -25.97 8.58
N HIS A 425 16.42 -26.55 8.61
CA HIS A 425 16.78 -27.71 7.79
C HIS A 425 16.60 -29.05 8.51
N SER A 426 16.18 -29.04 9.78
CA SER A 426 16.02 -30.26 10.55
C SER A 426 14.84 -31.06 10.02
N SER A 427 15.09 -32.27 9.51
CA SER A 427 14.04 -33.21 9.09
C SER A 427 13.67 -34.21 10.19
N LYS A 428 13.89 -33.87 11.47
CA LYS A 428 13.69 -34.80 12.61
C LYS A 428 12.27 -35.36 12.70
N GLU A 429 11.28 -34.67 12.14
CA GLU A 429 9.87 -35.07 12.07
C GLU A 429 9.39 -35.41 10.64
N GLY A 430 10.33 -35.69 9.73
CA GLY A 430 10.08 -36.14 8.36
C GLY A 430 10.32 -35.05 7.31
N VAL A 431 9.70 -33.88 7.46
CA VAL A 431 9.81 -32.76 6.51
C VAL A 431 10.48 -31.58 7.20
N SER A 432 11.41 -30.91 6.50
CA SER A 432 12.08 -29.73 7.06
C SER A 432 11.12 -28.55 7.21
N ILE A 433 11.33 -27.72 8.25
CA ILE A 433 10.48 -26.55 8.52
C ILE A 433 10.44 -25.61 7.32
N ILE A 434 11.57 -25.40 6.64
CA ILE A 434 11.63 -24.56 5.45
C ILE A 434 10.77 -25.10 4.30
N PHE A 435 10.81 -26.41 4.05
CA PHE A 435 9.99 -27.03 3.02
C PHE A 435 8.51 -26.92 3.37
N TYR A 436 8.16 -27.10 4.64
CA TYR A 436 6.78 -26.91 5.12
C TYR A 436 6.29 -25.46 4.88
N MET A 437 7.10 -24.47 5.22
CA MET A 437 6.75 -23.05 5.01
C MET A 437 6.58 -22.68 3.53
N GLN A 438 7.42 -23.22 2.65
CA GLN A 438 7.31 -23.01 1.20
C GLN A 438 5.99 -23.55 0.65
N ASN A 439 5.48 -24.66 1.20
CA ASN A 439 4.22 -25.25 0.76
C ASN A 439 2.98 -24.51 1.29
N ILE A 440 3.07 -23.90 2.48
CA ILE A 440 1.94 -23.13 3.05
C ILE A 440 1.88 -21.71 2.50
N TYR A 441 3.03 -21.10 2.22
CA TYR A 441 3.14 -19.72 1.73
C TYR A 441 3.89 -19.67 0.39
N PRO A 442 3.39 -20.37 -0.66
CA PRO A 442 4.11 -20.46 -1.94
C PRO A 442 4.21 -19.11 -2.67
N ASP A 443 3.17 -18.29 -2.56
CA ASP A 443 3.13 -16.93 -3.09
C ASP A 443 4.10 -16.00 -2.34
N GLU A 444 4.08 -16.02 -1.01
CA GLU A 444 4.98 -15.18 -0.22
C GLU A 444 6.44 -15.61 -0.33
N TRP A 445 6.71 -16.90 -0.53
CA TRP A 445 8.06 -17.40 -0.81
C TRP A 445 8.59 -16.89 -2.14
N LYS A 446 7.76 -16.90 -3.19
CA LYS A 446 8.11 -16.32 -4.49
C LYS A 446 8.42 -14.83 -4.38
N ASN A 447 7.58 -14.09 -3.65
CA ASN A 447 7.75 -12.65 -3.44
C ASN A 447 9.02 -12.33 -2.62
N PHE A 448 9.37 -13.20 -1.66
CA PHE A 448 10.60 -13.12 -0.89
C PHE A 448 11.84 -13.33 -1.78
N LEU A 449 11.86 -14.39 -2.58
CA LEU A 449 12.94 -14.65 -3.53
C LEU A 449 13.14 -13.48 -4.51
N GLU A 450 12.04 -12.94 -5.03
CA GLU A 450 12.07 -11.75 -5.89
C GLU A 450 12.68 -10.54 -5.16
N ARG A 451 12.35 -10.32 -3.87
CA ARG A 451 12.90 -9.21 -3.08
C ARG A 451 14.38 -9.35 -2.83
N MET A 452 14.81 -10.59 -2.62
CA MET A 452 16.21 -10.92 -2.38
C MET A 452 17.00 -11.04 -3.69
N GLU A 453 16.36 -10.85 -4.86
CA GLU A 453 16.97 -11.02 -6.18
C GLU A 453 17.63 -12.41 -6.33
N CYS A 454 16.97 -13.45 -5.82
CA CYS A 454 17.44 -14.84 -5.87
C CYS A 454 16.43 -15.70 -6.62
N GLU A 455 16.89 -16.72 -7.35
CA GLU A 455 15.98 -17.65 -8.03
C GLU A 455 15.60 -18.82 -7.11
N ASN A 456 16.53 -19.24 -6.26
CA ASN A 456 16.35 -20.39 -5.39
C ASN A 456 17.05 -20.22 -4.03
N TRP A 457 16.93 -21.25 -3.19
CA TRP A 457 17.59 -21.31 -1.89
C TRP A 457 19.12 -21.38 -1.98
N GLU A 458 19.67 -22.01 -3.02
CA GLU A 458 21.13 -22.11 -3.19
C GLU A 458 21.75 -20.73 -3.43
N ASP A 459 21.07 -19.88 -4.19
CA ASP A 459 21.45 -18.49 -4.42
C ASP A 459 21.40 -17.65 -3.14
N LEU A 460 20.42 -17.90 -2.26
CA LEU A 460 20.34 -17.21 -0.96
C LEU A 460 21.58 -17.52 -0.11
N LYS A 461 21.98 -18.79 -0.08
CA LYS A 461 23.19 -19.22 0.62
C LYS A 461 24.46 -18.64 -0.02
N ALA A 462 24.53 -18.66 -1.36
CA ALA A 462 25.66 -18.08 -2.11
C ALA A 462 25.81 -16.57 -1.87
N LYS A 463 24.71 -15.84 -1.71
CA LYS A 463 24.69 -14.40 -1.39
C LYS A 463 24.76 -14.10 0.11
N SER A 464 24.96 -15.11 0.97
CA SER A 464 25.01 -14.98 2.44
C SER A 464 23.77 -14.32 3.06
N LYS A 465 22.58 -14.62 2.53
CA LYS A 465 21.28 -14.07 2.97
C LYS A 465 20.57 -14.97 3.99
N ASP A 466 21.33 -15.79 4.73
CA ASP A 466 20.80 -16.77 5.69
C ASP A 466 20.01 -16.10 6.83
N GLU A 467 20.46 -14.94 7.31
CA GLU A 467 19.73 -14.20 8.34
C GLU A 467 18.34 -13.72 7.87
N ASP A 468 18.22 -13.28 6.62
CA ASP A 468 16.95 -12.84 6.06
C ASP A 468 15.99 -14.01 5.91
N LEU A 469 16.50 -15.20 5.56
CA LEU A 469 15.69 -16.41 5.58
C LEU A 469 15.22 -16.73 7.01
N ARG A 470 16.13 -16.73 7.99
CA ARG A 470 15.77 -16.98 9.40
C ARG A 470 14.68 -16.04 9.87
N LYS A 471 14.79 -14.75 9.54
CA LYS A 471 13.79 -13.73 9.86
C LYS A 471 12.47 -14.00 9.14
N TRP A 472 12.51 -14.27 7.84
CA TRP A 472 11.32 -14.57 7.02
C TRP A 472 10.52 -15.75 7.58
N ALA A 473 11.22 -16.82 7.95
CA ALA A 473 10.63 -18.00 8.57
C ALA A 473 10.09 -17.69 9.98
N SER A 474 10.86 -16.99 10.79
CA SER A 474 10.49 -16.66 12.19
C SER A 474 9.28 -15.74 12.26
N PHE A 475 9.09 -14.83 11.30
CA PHE A 475 7.89 -13.99 11.25
C PHE A 475 6.61 -14.76 10.93
N ARG A 476 6.71 -15.98 10.40
CA ARG A 476 5.57 -16.85 10.08
C ARG A 476 5.37 -17.94 11.12
N GLY A 477 6.46 -18.53 11.62
CA GLY A 477 6.41 -19.66 12.56
C GLY A 477 6.62 -19.29 14.04
N GLN A 478 7.37 -18.24 14.37
CA GLN A 478 7.68 -17.91 15.76
C GLN A 478 6.75 -16.83 16.33
N THR A 479 6.15 -17.14 17.49
CA THR A 479 5.09 -16.31 18.09
C THR A 479 5.62 -14.96 18.56
N LEU A 480 6.77 -14.93 19.25
CA LEU A 480 7.34 -13.69 19.78
C LEU A 480 7.74 -12.74 18.65
N SER A 481 8.52 -13.22 17.68
CA SER A 481 8.97 -12.44 16.52
C SER A 481 7.81 -11.86 15.72
N ARG A 482 6.76 -12.66 15.47
CA ARG A 482 5.54 -12.19 14.79
C ARG A 482 4.78 -11.14 15.61
N THR A 483 4.64 -11.36 16.91
CA THR A 483 3.94 -10.43 17.82
C THR A 483 4.67 -9.10 17.92
N VAL A 484 5.99 -9.14 18.12
CA VAL A 484 6.83 -7.94 18.20
C VAL A 484 6.74 -7.14 16.90
N ARG A 485 6.91 -7.79 15.75
CA ARG A 485 6.76 -7.14 14.43
C ARG A 485 5.41 -6.44 14.29
N GLY A 486 4.31 -7.13 14.63
CA GLY A 486 2.96 -6.59 14.54
C GLY A 486 2.72 -5.39 15.45
N MET A 487 3.14 -5.46 16.72
CA MET A 487 2.98 -4.35 17.66
C MET A 487 3.84 -3.14 17.28
N MET A 488 4.98 -3.35 16.64
CA MET A 488 5.83 -2.26 16.19
C MET A 488 5.25 -1.47 15.00
N TYR A 489 4.20 -1.97 14.33
CA TYR A 489 3.46 -1.18 13.34
C TYR A 489 2.77 0.04 13.97
N TYR A 490 2.40 0.02 15.25
CA TYR A 490 1.89 1.21 15.94
C TYR A 490 2.91 2.35 15.94
N ARG A 491 4.18 2.05 16.25
CA ARG A 491 5.26 3.05 16.20
C ARG A 491 5.42 3.61 14.78
N LYS A 492 5.45 2.74 13.76
CA LYS A 492 5.61 3.14 12.37
C LYS A 492 4.45 4.04 11.91
N ALA A 493 3.22 3.67 12.25
CA ALA A 493 2.02 4.44 11.94
C ALA A 493 2.03 5.80 12.65
N LEU A 494 2.40 5.85 13.94
CA LEU A 494 2.50 7.11 14.69
C LEU A 494 3.57 8.05 14.13
N LYS A 495 4.73 7.51 13.70
CA LYS A 495 5.78 8.30 13.05
C LYS A 495 5.27 8.91 11.74
N LEU A 496 4.58 8.13 10.92
CA LEU A 496 3.98 8.60 9.67
C LEU A 496 2.89 9.65 9.92
N GLN A 497 2.01 9.42 10.89
CA GLN A 497 0.95 10.39 11.22
C GLN A 497 1.53 11.69 11.80
N ALA A 498 2.58 11.60 12.62
CA ALA A 498 3.29 12.77 13.12
C ALA A 498 3.93 13.58 11.98
N PHE A 499 4.45 12.90 10.95
CA PHE A 499 4.95 13.57 9.75
C PHE A 499 3.82 14.33 9.05
N LEU A 500 2.66 13.70 8.82
CA LEU A 500 1.51 14.34 8.17
C LEU A 500 0.90 15.51 8.97
N ASP A 501 1.10 15.52 10.29
CA ASP A 501 0.68 16.60 11.18
C ASP A 501 1.62 17.82 11.17
N MET A 502 2.90 17.59 10.85
CA MET A 502 3.98 18.58 10.94
C MET A 502 4.44 19.11 9.58
N ALA A 503 4.34 18.30 8.52
CA ALA A 503 4.82 18.65 7.19
C ALA A 503 4.00 19.79 6.56
N GLU A 504 4.71 20.75 5.95
CA GLU A 504 4.10 21.76 5.09
C GLU A 504 3.70 21.15 3.73
N ASP A 505 2.85 21.82 2.95
CA ASP A 505 2.31 21.25 1.70
C ASP A 505 3.42 20.86 0.69
N GLU A 506 4.55 21.59 0.68
CA GLU A 506 5.74 21.29 -0.14
C GLU A 506 6.51 20.06 0.37
N ASP A 507 6.63 19.89 1.69
CA ASP A 507 7.30 18.73 2.31
C ASP A 507 6.49 17.43 2.15
N ILE A 508 5.16 17.52 2.02
CA ILE A 508 4.29 16.35 1.77
C ILE A 508 4.50 15.81 0.35
N LEU A 509 4.86 16.70 -0.59
CA LEU A 509 5.15 16.35 -1.97
C LEU A 509 6.52 15.70 -2.09
N GLU A 510 7.53 16.14 -1.32
CA GLU A 510 8.81 15.45 -1.17
C GLU A 510 8.62 14.14 -0.38
N GLU A 511 8.79 13.00 -1.05
CA GLU A 511 8.43 11.69 -0.51
C GLU A 511 8.97 11.43 0.91
N TYR A 512 8.11 11.02 1.86
CA TYR A 512 8.53 10.59 3.21
C TYR A 512 9.63 9.51 3.22
N LYS A 513 9.77 8.73 2.14
CA LYS A 513 10.91 7.83 1.96
C LYS A 513 12.24 8.59 1.90
N ALA A 514 12.32 9.77 1.29
CA ALA A 514 13.54 10.59 1.29
C ALA A 514 13.93 11.07 2.70
N VAL A 515 12.93 11.31 3.56
CA VAL A 515 13.09 11.65 4.98
C VAL A 515 13.51 10.43 5.82
N GLU A 516 12.93 9.25 5.56
CA GLU A 516 13.37 7.99 6.20
C GLU A 516 14.75 7.52 5.75
N LEU A 517 15.11 7.68 4.47
CA LEU A 517 16.41 7.34 3.89
C LEU A 517 17.51 8.36 4.21
N GLY A 518 17.19 9.46 4.90
CA GLY A 518 18.16 10.44 5.38
C GLY A 518 18.87 11.22 4.26
N ARG A 519 18.22 11.40 3.10
CA ARG A 519 18.80 12.18 1.98
C ARG A 519 18.87 13.68 2.28
N HIS A 520 18.09 14.19 3.24
CA HIS A 520 18.24 15.54 3.76
C HIS A 520 19.11 15.56 5.04
N ARG A 521 20.39 15.92 4.86
CA ARG A 521 21.37 16.43 5.83
C ARG A 521 21.50 15.68 7.18
N LYS A 522 22.43 14.71 7.21
CA LYS A 522 22.97 14.03 8.41
C LYS A 522 23.80 14.91 9.38
N THR A 523 23.54 16.21 9.53
CA THR A 523 24.44 17.09 10.33
C THR A 523 23.75 18.03 11.32
N SER A 524 22.48 17.82 11.69
CA SER A 524 21.92 18.54 12.84
C SER A 524 21.07 17.66 13.77
N PRO A 525 21.22 17.78 15.11
CA PRO A 525 20.34 17.16 16.10
C PRO A 525 18.90 17.71 16.07
N HIS A 526 18.59 18.63 15.16
CA HIS A 526 17.27 19.26 14.97
C HIS A 526 16.51 18.76 13.73
N SER A 527 16.99 17.71 13.05
CA SER A 527 16.33 17.18 11.85
C SER A 527 14.87 16.74 12.11
N LEU A 528 13.99 16.98 11.14
CA LEU A 528 12.57 16.58 11.21
C LEU A 528 12.42 15.10 11.60
N SER A 529 13.24 14.22 11.02
CA SER A 529 13.25 12.79 11.33
C SER A 529 13.47 12.48 12.82
N ALA A 530 14.41 13.18 13.48
CA ALA A 530 14.68 13.00 14.90
C ALA A 530 13.49 13.47 15.78
N GLN A 531 12.83 14.55 15.38
CA GLN A 531 11.62 15.04 16.06
C GLN A 531 10.47 14.02 15.95
N LEU A 532 10.31 13.41 14.76
CA LEU A 532 9.29 12.38 14.52
C LEU A 532 9.56 11.11 15.32
N ASP A 533 10.82 10.66 15.38
CA ASP A 533 11.20 9.52 16.22
C ASP A 533 10.96 9.80 17.70
N ALA A 534 11.30 11.00 18.19
CA ALA A 534 11.04 11.40 19.57
C ALA A 534 9.54 11.44 19.90
N LEU A 535 8.71 11.97 18.99
CA LEU A 535 7.26 11.98 19.18
C LEU A 535 6.68 10.56 19.20
N ALA A 536 7.08 9.69 18.27
CA ALA A 536 6.63 8.30 18.25
C ALA A 536 7.03 7.56 19.53
N ASP A 537 8.28 7.72 19.99
CA ASP A 537 8.79 7.09 21.22
C ASP A 537 8.16 7.65 22.51
N MET A 538 7.68 8.90 22.49
CA MET A 538 6.91 9.50 23.60
C MET A 538 5.49 8.94 23.69
N LYS A 539 4.88 8.61 22.54
CA LYS A 539 3.48 8.16 22.45
C LYS A 539 3.31 6.66 22.56
N PHE A 540 4.31 5.89 22.16
CA PHE A 540 4.25 4.44 22.17
C PHE A 540 5.50 3.82 22.78
N THR A 541 5.31 2.93 23.74
CA THR A 541 6.39 2.11 24.30
C THR A 541 5.97 0.65 24.32
N TYR A 542 6.86 -0.25 23.92
CA TYR A 542 6.61 -1.68 23.98
C TYR A 542 7.61 -2.35 24.90
N VAL A 543 7.10 -3.08 25.90
CA VAL A 543 7.90 -3.78 26.91
C VAL A 543 7.72 -5.28 26.77
N LEU A 544 8.80 -5.98 26.50
CA LEU A 544 8.87 -7.43 26.63
C LEU A 544 9.31 -7.78 28.04
N SER A 545 8.49 -8.51 28.79
CA SER A 545 8.91 -9.01 30.10
C SER A 545 9.51 -10.41 29.93
N CYS A 546 10.83 -10.48 29.74
CA CYS A 546 11.59 -11.70 29.52
C CYS A 546 12.15 -12.22 30.83
N GLN A 547 11.57 -13.27 31.40
CA GLN A 547 11.98 -13.76 32.72
C GLN A 547 13.39 -14.37 32.70
N MET A 548 13.73 -15.14 31.65
CA MET A 548 14.99 -15.88 31.57
C MET A 548 16.15 -15.09 30.97
N PHE A 549 15.93 -13.86 30.49
CA PHE A 549 16.94 -13.10 29.74
C PHE A 549 18.23 -12.86 30.53
N GLY A 550 18.14 -12.55 31.84
CA GLY A 550 19.33 -12.35 32.67
C GLY A 550 20.20 -13.60 32.81
N ALA A 551 19.55 -14.77 32.96
CA ALA A 551 20.24 -16.06 33.02
C ALA A 551 20.84 -16.43 31.66
N GLN A 552 20.07 -16.27 30.57
CA GLN A 552 20.49 -16.55 29.19
C GLN A 552 21.67 -15.67 28.76
N LYS A 553 21.66 -14.39 29.17
CA LYS A 553 22.77 -13.46 28.93
C LYS A 553 24.03 -13.91 29.65
N SER A 554 23.90 -14.36 30.90
CA SER A 554 25.03 -14.82 31.72
C SER A 554 25.61 -16.15 31.22
N SER A 555 24.79 -17.02 30.63
CA SER A 555 25.21 -18.29 30.05
C SER A 555 25.70 -18.21 28.60
N GLY A 556 25.58 -17.05 27.94
CA GLY A 556 25.91 -16.90 26.52
C GLY A 556 24.96 -17.64 25.58
N ASP A 557 23.69 -17.78 25.96
CA ASP A 557 22.66 -18.46 25.16
C ASP A 557 22.29 -17.62 23.90
N SER A 558 22.08 -18.29 22.77
CA SER A 558 21.67 -17.65 21.50
C SER A 558 20.35 -16.88 21.63
N HIS A 559 19.45 -17.30 22.53
CA HIS A 559 18.18 -16.60 22.78
C HIS A 559 18.41 -15.17 23.28
N ALA A 560 19.44 -14.93 24.10
CA ALA A 560 19.76 -13.58 24.57
C ALA A 560 20.21 -12.69 23.41
N GLN A 561 21.00 -13.23 22.48
CA GLN A 561 21.43 -12.51 21.28
C GLN A 561 20.24 -12.18 20.37
N ASP A 562 19.33 -13.12 20.14
CA ASP A 562 18.13 -12.88 19.35
C ASP A 562 17.23 -11.78 19.95
N ILE A 563 17.13 -11.70 21.27
CA ILE A 563 16.41 -10.63 21.98
C ILE A 563 17.12 -9.28 21.82
N ILE A 564 18.46 -9.24 21.89
CA ILE A 564 19.25 -8.03 21.64
C ILE A 564 19.08 -7.55 20.19
N ASP A 565 19.07 -8.46 19.23
CA ASP A 565 18.86 -8.16 17.81
C ASP A 565 17.44 -7.59 17.58
N LEU A 566 16.43 -8.13 18.28
CA LEU A 566 15.07 -7.56 18.26
C LEU A 566 15.03 -6.14 18.83
N MET A 567 15.67 -5.90 19.98
CA MET A 567 15.75 -4.54 20.56
C MET A 567 16.50 -3.57 19.64
N THR A 568 17.53 -4.04 18.96
CA THR A 568 18.32 -3.25 18.00
C THR A 568 17.49 -2.88 16.78
N ARG A 569 16.69 -3.81 16.26
CA ARG A 569 15.77 -3.57 15.13
C ARG A 569 14.66 -2.59 15.48
N TYR A 570 14.16 -2.63 16.72
CA TYR A 570 12.98 -1.89 17.14
C TYR A 570 13.30 -0.91 18.29
N PRO A 571 13.58 0.37 17.98
CA PRO A 571 14.09 1.33 18.98
C PRO A 571 13.15 1.61 20.17
N SER A 572 11.84 1.45 20.03
CA SER A 572 10.88 1.63 21.15
C SER A 572 10.69 0.37 22.00
N LEU A 573 11.28 -0.75 21.58
CA LEU A 573 11.23 -2.01 22.31
C LEU A 573 12.18 -1.94 23.51
N ARG A 574 11.65 -2.34 24.66
CA ARG A 574 12.39 -2.44 25.92
C ARG A 574 12.22 -3.85 26.46
N VAL A 575 13.24 -4.36 27.14
CA VAL A 575 13.16 -5.67 27.79
C VAL A 575 13.24 -5.48 29.29
N ALA A 576 12.23 -5.98 29.99
CA ALA A 576 12.19 -6.07 31.43
C ALA A 576 12.54 -7.52 31.85
N TYR A 577 13.49 -7.70 32.74
CA TYR A 577 13.88 -9.01 33.24
C TYR A 577 14.29 -8.95 34.71
N VAL A 578 14.41 -10.12 35.34
CA VAL A 578 14.91 -10.23 36.71
C VAL A 578 16.38 -10.66 36.66
N GLU A 579 17.25 -9.85 37.24
CA GLU A 579 18.66 -10.18 37.46
C GLU A 579 18.81 -10.87 38.81
N GLU A 580 19.45 -12.03 38.80
CA GLU A 580 19.86 -12.75 40.01
C GLU A 580 21.35 -12.50 40.25
N LYS A 581 21.71 -11.91 41.40
CA LYS A 581 23.09 -11.74 41.83
C LYS A 581 23.31 -12.40 43.18
N GLU A 582 24.45 -13.06 43.34
CA GLU A 582 24.90 -13.56 44.64
C GLU A 582 25.74 -12.48 45.33
N GLU A 583 25.25 -11.94 46.44
CA GLU A 583 26.04 -11.06 47.29
C GLU A 583 26.94 -11.91 48.21
N ILE A 584 28.26 -11.74 48.07
CA ILE A 584 29.26 -12.38 48.92
C ILE A 584 29.40 -11.55 50.20
N GLY A 585 28.45 -11.72 51.11
CA GLY A 585 28.55 -11.28 52.51
C GLY A 585 29.22 -12.34 53.41
N THR A 586 29.81 -11.91 54.52
CA THR A 586 30.70 -12.69 55.40
C THR A 586 30.18 -14.00 56.00
N ARG A 587 28.92 -14.41 55.79
CA ARG A 587 28.39 -15.63 56.45
C ARG A 587 27.47 -16.56 55.65
N LYS A 588 27.07 -16.26 54.40
CA LYS A 588 26.40 -17.17 53.43
C LYS A 588 26.11 -16.40 52.13
N PRO A 589 26.21 -17.01 50.94
CA PRO A 589 25.77 -16.37 49.70
C PRO A 589 24.27 -16.12 49.77
N LYS A 590 23.87 -14.84 49.66
CA LYS A 590 22.46 -14.45 49.55
C LYS A 590 22.15 -14.13 48.10
N LYS A 591 21.10 -14.76 47.57
CA LYS A 591 20.55 -14.43 46.27
C LYS A 591 19.72 -13.16 46.40
N VAL A 592 20.06 -12.17 45.60
CA VAL A 592 19.39 -10.88 45.52
C VAL A 592 18.81 -10.74 44.13
N TYR A 593 17.52 -10.41 44.06
CA TYR A 593 16.83 -10.21 42.79
C TYR A 593 16.63 -8.72 42.55
N SER A 594 17.01 -8.26 41.36
CA SER A 594 16.77 -6.89 40.90
C SER A 594 15.92 -6.91 39.63
N SER A 595 14.89 -6.07 39.58
CA SER A 595 14.15 -5.86 38.33
C SER A 595 14.91 -4.88 37.45
N ILE A 596 15.23 -5.26 36.22
CA ILE A 596 15.99 -4.43 35.29
C ILE A 596 15.16 -4.16 34.04
N LEU A 597 15.18 -2.91 33.59
CA LEU A 597 14.65 -2.50 32.28
C LEU A 597 15.82 -2.06 31.39
N VAL A 598 15.99 -2.75 30.26
CA VAL A 598 17.04 -2.45 29.28
C VAL A 598 16.46 -1.98 27.95
N LYS A 599 17.29 -1.26 27.19
CA LYS A 599 17.07 -0.88 25.79
C LYS A 599 18.38 -1.08 25.03
N ALA A 600 18.31 -1.54 23.78
CA ALA A 600 19.50 -1.63 22.94
C ALA A 600 19.98 -0.25 22.47
N ILE A 601 21.27 0.03 22.65
CA ILE A 601 21.99 1.20 22.13
C ILE A 601 23.34 0.68 21.61
N ASN A 602 23.65 0.95 20.33
CA ASN A 602 24.87 0.48 19.66
C ASN A 602 25.06 -1.06 19.72
N ASN A 603 23.99 -1.82 19.47
CA ASN A 603 23.96 -3.29 19.53
C ASN A 603 24.28 -3.90 20.91
N LEU A 604 24.28 -3.08 21.96
CA LEU A 604 24.48 -3.50 23.35
C LEU A 604 23.24 -3.12 24.16
N ASP A 605 22.90 -3.94 25.14
CA ASP A 605 21.84 -3.61 26.07
C ASP A 605 22.34 -2.59 27.10
N GLN A 606 21.65 -1.46 27.20
CA GLN A 606 21.90 -0.45 28.21
C GLN A 606 20.77 -0.46 29.24
N GLU A 607 21.16 -0.54 30.50
CA GLU A 607 20.26 -0.41 31.64
C GLU A 607 19.66 1.00 31.66
N LYS A 608 18.32 1.06 31.61
CA LYS A 608 17.55 2.30 31.74
C LYS A 608 17.02 2.51 33.14
N PHE A 609 16.71 1.41 33.83
CA PHE A 609 16.19 1.43 35.17
C PHE A 609 16.57 0.14 35.90
N LYS A 610 16.97 0.27 37.16
CA LYS A 610 17.19 -0.83 38.09
C LYS A 610 16.31 -0.58 39.32
N GLY A 611 15.35 -1.47 39.55
CA GLY A 611 14.49 -1.43 40.72
C GLY A 611 15.21 -1.90 41.97
N ASP A 612 14.62 -1.61 43.13
CA ASP A 612 15.18 -1.97 44.44
C ASP A 612 15.43 -3.48 44.55
N SER A 613 16.61 -3.81 45.08
CA SER A 613 17.04 -5.17 45.38
C SER A 613 16.15 -5.79 46.45
N ILE A 614 15.46 -6.89 46.12
CA ILE A 614 14.68 -7.64 47.11
C ILE A 614 15.55 -8.81 47.60
N PRO A 615 16.01 -8.79 48.86
CA PRO A 615 16.73 -9.92 49.43
C PRO A 615 15.79 -11.10 49.68
N CYS A 616 16.28 -12.32 49.45
CA CYS A 616 15.62 -13.55 49.90
C CYS A 616 15.57 -13.69 51.42
#